data_AF-A0A1H1XCH5-F1
#
_entry.id   AF-A0A1H1XCH5-F1
#
_cell.length_a   1.000
_cell.length_b   1.000
_cell.length_c   1.000
_cell.angle_alpha   90.00
_cell.angle_beta   90.00
_cell.angle_gamma   90.00
#
_symmetry.space_group_name_H-M   'P 1'
#
loop_
_entity.id
_entity.type
_entity.pdbx_description
1 polymer ?
#
loop_
_entity_poly.entity_id
_entity_poly.type
_entity_poly.pdbx_seq_one_letter_code
_entity_poly.pdbx_strand_id
1 'polypeptide(L)'
;MSGDQPAEEVPEPSRTPPRRRGAIPAALASLAEGFVRDSLIIGTATLALLVAVGGLLSGSAGPAVTGVIGGVGGAVLLVATVARHWPVGRQWLAIVVVLAVQVGLIAVWTA
;
A
#
# COMPACT_ATOMS: atom_id res chain seq x y z
N MET A 1 45.11 -1.99 -65.22
CA MET A 1 44.17 -3.12 -65.35
C MET A 1 44.12 -3.83 -64.01
N SER A 2 42.93 -3.93 -63.41
CA SER A 2 42.56 -4.68 -62.18
C SER A 2 43.17 -4.20 -60.86
N GLY A 3 42.40 -3.91 -59.80
CA GLY A 3 40.96 -3.94 -59.63
C GLY A 3 40.61 -3.37 -58.25
N ASP A 4 39.61 -2.49 -58.23
CA ASP A 4 39.00 -1.96 -57.02
C ASP A 4 38.43 -3.12 -56.18
N GLN A 5 38.92 -3.26 -54.94
CA GLN A 5 38.24 -4.09 -53.94
C GLN A 5 37.16 -3.21 -53.29
N PRO A 6 35.87 -3.54 -53.42
CA PRO A 6 34.82 -2.79 -52.76
C PRO A 6 34.95 -2.99 -51.25
N ALA A 7 34.97 -1.88 -50.52
CA ALA A 7 34.92 -1.86 -49.07
C ALA A 7 33.71 -2.68 -48.60
N GLU A 8 33.99 -3.76 -47.89
CA GLU A 8 32.98 -4.59 -47.23
C GLU A 8 32.39 -3.76 -46.09
N GLU A 9 31.31 -3.05 -46.41
CA GLU A 9 30.55 -2.21 -45.50
C GLU A 9 29.83 -3.14 -44.51
N VAL A 10 30.52 -3.48 -43.42
CA VAL A 10 29.99 -4.26 -42.31
C VAL A 10 28.73 -3.56 -41.82
N PRO A 11 27.53 -4.19 -41.87
CA PRO A 11 26.30 -3.55 -41.45
C PRO A 11 26.39 -3.21 -39.97
N GLU A 12 26.47 -1.92 -39.66
CA GLU A 12 26.45 -1.43 -38.29
C GLU A 12 25.15 -1.95 -37.63
N PRO A 13 25.23 -2.68 -36.50
CA PRO A 13 24.04 -3.16 -35.83
C PRO A 13 23.24 -1.94 -35.38
N SER A 14 22.11 -1.71 -36.04
CA SER A 14 21.17 -0.65 -35.74
C SER A 14 20.66 -0.85 -34.31
N ARG A 15 21.36 -0.23 -33.35
CA ARG A 15 20.98 -0.17 -31.93
C ARG A 15 19.63 0.53 -31.84
N THR A 16 18.58 -0.28 -31.84
CA THR A 16 17.22 0.18 -31.62
C THR A 16 17.19 0.77 -30.21
N PRO A 17 16.89 2.06 -30.03
CA PRO A 17 16.87 2.66 -28.70
C PRO A 17 15.80 1.96 -27.86
N PRO A 18 16.05 1.66 -26.57
CA PRO A 18 15.10 0.97 -25.73
C PRO A 18 13.81 1.81 -25.63
N ARG A 19 12.69 1.15 -25.96
CA ARG A 19 11.32 1.67 -25.95
C ARG A 19 10.96 2.22 -24.56
N ARG A 20 11.30 3.48 -24.27
CA ARG A 20 10.99 4.20 -23.00
C ARG A 20 9.50 4.45 -22.74
N ARG A 21 8.59 3.95 -23.59
CA ARG A 21 7.14 4.23 -23.48
C ARG A 21 6.44 3.50 -22.32
N GLY A 22 7.06 2.50 -21.70
CA GLY A 22 6.50 1.78 -20.53
C GLY A 22 6.96 2.28 -19.16
N ALA A 23 8.01 3.11 -19.08
CA ALA A 23 8.62 3.49 -17.80
C ALA A 23 7.79 4.54 -17.04
N ILE A 24 7.12 5.45 -17.78
CA ILE A 24 6.26 6.49 -17.20
C ILE A 24 5.03 5.89 -16.48
N PRO A 25 4.23 5.01 -17.11
CA PRO A 25 3.09 4.40 -16.42
C PRO A 25 3.51 3.54 -15.21
N ALA A 26 4.65 2.84 -15.29
CA ALA A 26 5.17 2.07 -14.16
C ALA A 26 5.62 2.97 -13.00
N ALA A 27 6.30 4.09 -13.29
CA ALA A 27 6.69 5.07 -12.28
C ALA A 27 5.46 5.72 -11.64
N LEU A 28 4.46 6.10 -12.43
CA LEU A 28 3.19 6.65 -11.91
C LEU A 28 2.44 5.62 -11.05
N ALA A 29 2.42 4.34 -11.45
CA ALA A 29 1.80 3.28 -10.65
C ALA A 29 2.51 3.11 -9.30
N SER A 30 3.85 3.17 -9.26
CA SER A 30 4.59 3.08 -7.99
C SER A 30 4.35 4.28 -7.07
N LEU A 31 4.22 5.49 -7.63
CA LEU A 31 3.87 6.70 -6.87
C LEU A 31 2.43 6.63 -6.36
N ALA A 32 1.50 6.19 -7.20
CA ALA A 32 0.11 5.98 -6.84
C ALA A 32 -0.02 4.91 -5.74
N GLU A 33 0.72 3.81 -5.81
CA GLU A 33 0.73 2.79 -4.77
C GLU A 33 1.23 3.36 -3.43
N GLY A 34 2.31 4.16 -3.45
CA GLY A 34 2.80 4.84 -2.26
C GLY A 34 1.75 5.77 -1.64
N PHE A 35 1.10 6.60 -2.47
CA PHE A 35 0.07 7.54 -2.04
C PHE A 35 -1.20 6.84 -1.51
N VAL A 36 -1.69 5.83 -2.23
CA VAL A 36 -2.87 5.04 -1.85
C VAL A 36 -2.60 4.31 -0.55
N ARG A 37 -1.41 3.71 -0.40
CA ARG A 37 -1.01 3.03 0.82
C ARG A 37 -0.96 3.99 2.00
N ASP A 38 -0.35 5.16 1.84
CA ASP A 38 -0.25 6.14 2.92
C ASP A 38 -1.63 6.67 3.34
N SER A 39 -2.48 6.96 2.34
CA SER A 39 -3.88 7.35 2.55
C SER A 39 -4.67 6.27 3.29
N LEU A 40 -4.48 4.99 2.92
CA LEU A 40 -5.14 3.87 3.59
C LEU A 40 -4.63 3.67 5.01
N ILE A 41 -3.33 3.85 5.26
CA ILE A 41 -2.77 3.77 6.61
C ILE A 41 -3.38 4.85 7.49
N ILE A 42 -3.38 6.11 7.03
CA ILE A 42 -3.94 7.24 7.78
C ILE A 42 -5.45 7.06 7.98
N GLY A 43 -6.16 6.69 6.92
CA GLY A 43 -7.61 6.46 6.96
C GLY A 43 -7.99 5.32 7.90
N THR A 44 -7.29 4.20 7.83
CA THR A 44 -7.55 3.03 8.70
C THR A 44 -7.17 3.32 10.15
N ALA A 45 -6.07 4.01 10.40
CA ALA A 45 -5.69 4.43 11.76
C ALA A 45 -6.73 5.39 12.34
N THR A 46 -7.22 6.35 11.55
CA THR A 46 -8.28 7.28 11.97
C THR A 46 -9.57 6.53 12.28
N LEU A 47 -10.01 5.63 11.40
CA LEU A 47 -11.17 4.79 11.62
C LEU A 47 -11.01 3.95 12.89
N ALA A 48 -9.82 3.40 13.13
CA ALA A 48 -9.53 2.62 14.32
C ALA A 48 -9.70 3.43 15.61
N LEU A 49 -9.23 4.68 15.62
CA LEU A 49 -9.47 5.58 16.75
C LEU A 49 -10.96 5.90 16.93
N LEU A 50 -11.71 6.09 15.84
CA LEU A 50 -13.16 6.28 15.92
C LEU A 50 -13.88 5.06 16.50
N VAL A 51 -13.46 3.84 16.15
CA VAL A 51 -14.02 2.62 16.74
C VAL A 51 -13.70 2.53 18.23
N ALA A 52 -12.48 2.89 18.66
CA ALA A 52 -12.15 2.95 20.08
C ALA A 52 -13.05 3.93 20.84
N VAL A 53 -13.24 5.14 20.29
CA VAL A 53 -14.13 6.14 20.87
C VAL A 53 -15.59 5.65 20.88
N GLY A 54 -16.07 5.06 19.78
CA GLY A 54 -17.42 4.50 19.69
C GLY A 54 -17.67 3.40 20.72
N GLY A 55 -16.70 2.51 20.92
CA GLY A 55 -16.75 1.47 21.96
C GLY A 55 -16.81 2.06 23.36
N LEU A 56 -16.03 3.09 23.66
CA LEU A 56 -16.06 3.77 24.97
C LEU A 56 -17.39 4.49 25.22
N LEU A 57 -17.97 5.09 24.19
CA LEU A 57 -19.24 5.81 24.28
C LEU A 57 -20.47 4.89 24.34
N SER A 58 -20.32 3.59 24.07
CA SER A 58 -21.40 2.60 24.13
C SER A 58 -22.02 2.43 25.53
N GLY A 59 -21.31 2.81 26.61
CA GLY A 59 -21.81 2.69 27.98
C GLY A 59 -21.83 1.25 28.53
N SER A 60 -21.24 0.29 27.83
CA SER A 60 -21.12 -1.11 28.28
C SER A 60 -19.69 -1.62 28.14
N ALA A 61 -19.27 -2.50 29.07
CA ALA A 61 -17.88 -2.92 29.21
C ALA A 61 -17.35 -3.71 28.00
N GLY A 62 -18.19 -4.51 27.34
CA GLY A 62 -17.80 -5.33 26.19
C GLY A 62 -17.31 -4.51 24.99
N PRO A 63 -18.15 -3.61 24.43
CA PRO A 63 -17.78 -2.66 23.38
C PRO A 63 -16.63 -1.73 23.77
N ALA A 64 -16.56 -1.29 25.03
CA ALA A 64 -15.45 -0.47 25.51
C ALA A 64 -14.10 -1.21 25.40
N VAL A 65 -14.04 -2.45 25.91
CA VAL A 65 -12.81 -3.26 25.87
C VAL A 65 -12.44 -3.66 24.43
N THR A 66 -13.40 -4.19 23.67
CA THR A 66 -13.16 -4.62 22.28
C THR A 66 -12.85 -3.45 21.35
N GLY A 67 -13.48 -2.29 21.57
CA GLY A 67 -13.19 -1.05 20.86
C GLY A 67 -11.79 -0.51 21.16
N VAL A 68 -11.36 -0.49 22.42
CA VAL A 68 -10.00 -0.05 22.77
C VAL A 68 -8.95 -1.01 22.20
N ILE A 69 -9.13 -2.32 22.35
CA ILE A 69 -8.18 -3.31 21.83
C ILE A 69 -8.12 -3.27 20.30
N GLY A 70 -9.27 -3.30 19.62
CA GLY A 70 -9.34 -3.27 18.16
C GLY A 70 -8.95 -1.92 17.57
N GLY A 71 -9.39 -0.83 18.19
CA GLY A 71 -9.15 0.53 17.74
C GLY A 71 -7.73 1.03 18.03
N VAL A 72 -7.33 1.09 19.31
CA VAL A 72 -5.99 1.55 19.67
C VAL A 72 -4.94 0.54 19.21
N GLY A 73 -5.19 -0.76 19.40
CA GLY A 73 -4.28 -1.80 18.92
C GLY A 73 -4.12 -1.80 17.40
N GLY A 74 -5.21 -1.59 16.66
CA GLY A 74 -5.18 -1.43 15.20
C GLY A 74 -4.38 -0.22 14.74
N ALA A 75 -4.59 0.94 15.37
CA ALA A 75 -3.83 2.16 15.08
C ALA A 75 -2.33 1.99 15.38
N VAL A 76 -1.98 1.42 16.53
CA VAL A 76 -0.59 1.16 16.92
C VAL A 76 0.07 0.17 15.96
N LEU A 77 -0.64 -0.88 15.53
CA LEU A 77 -0.11 -1.84 14.56
C LEU A 77 0.24 -1.15 13.23
N LEU A 78 -0.64 -0.29 12.73
CA LEU A 78 -0.39 0.47 11.50
C LEU A 78 0.80 1.40 11.64
N VAL A 79 0.88 2.19 12.72
CA VAL A 79 2.05 3.06 13.00
C VAL A 79 3.33 2.23 13.09
N ALA A 80 3.29 1.08 13.76
CA ALA A 80 4.44 0.19 13.87
C ALA A 80 4.87 -0.39 12.52
N THR A 81 3.94 -0.68 11.61
CA THR A 81 4.27 -1.17 10.26
C THR A 81 5.01 -0.12 9.41
N VAL A 82 4.70 1.16 9.61
CA VAL A 82 5.41 2.29 8.97
C VAL A 82 6.77 2.50 9.63
N ALA A 83 6.79 2.64 10.96
CA ALA A 83 8.01 2.91 11.72
C ALA A 83 9.07 1.81 11.55
N ARG A 84 8.65 0.54 11.48
CA ARG A 84 9.54 -0.60 11.27
C ARG A 84 9.86 -0.87 9.80
N HIS A 85 9.47 -0.01 8.87
CA HIS A 85 9.77 -0.12 7.44
C HIS A 85 9.42 -1.52 6.88
N TRP A 86 8.24 -2.02 7.24
CA TRP A 86 7.82 -3.36 6.81
C TRP A 86 7.75 -3.46 5.28
N PRO A 87 8.03 -4.64 4.71
CA PRO A 87 7.89 -4.85 3.26
C PRO A 87 6.46 -4.56 2.84
N VAL A 88 6.31 -3.99 1.63
CA VAL A 88 5.03 -3.48 1.10
C VAL A 88 3.88 -4.48 1.24
N GLY A 89 4.12 -5.76 0.94
CA GLY A 89 3.10 -6.80 1.09
C GLY A 89 2.63 -7.02 2.53
N ARG A 90 3.51 -6.88 3.53
CA ARG A 90 3.12 -6.98 4.95
C ARG A 90 2.35 -5.75 5.42
N GLN A 91 2.63 -4.57 4.87
CA GLN A 91 1.84 -3.37 5.16
C GLN A 91 0.41 -3.53 4.62
N TRP A 92 0.24 -4.03 3.40
CA TRP A 92 -1.07 -4.35 2.85
C TRP A 92 -1.85 -5.37 3.70
N LEU A 93 -1.19 -6.45 4.14
CA LEU A 93 -1.82 -7.41 5.04
C LEU A 93 -2.26 -6.78 6.36
N ALA A 94 -1.42 -5.92 6.97
CA ALA A 94 -1.78 -5.22 8.19
C ALA A 94 -2.99 -4.30 8.00
N ILE A 95 -3.03 -3.53 6.90
CA ILE A 95 -4.18 -2.68 6.55
C ILE A 95 -5.44 -3.54 6.43
N VAL A 96 -5.42 -4.62 5.63
CA VAL A 96 -6.59 -5.48 5.41
C VAL A 96 -7.07 -6.11 6.71
N VAL A 97 -6.17 -6.62 7.54
CA VAL A 97 -6.52 -7.24 8.83
C VAL A 97 -7.17 -6.21 9.76
N VAL A 98 -6.57 -5.03 9.92
CA VAL A 98 -7.13 -3.99 10.78
C VAL A 98 -8.49 -3.53 10.26
N LEU A 99 -8.62 -3.33 8.94
CA LEU A 99 -9.88 -2.93 8.32
C LEU A 99 -10.98 -3.97 8.55
N ALA A 100 -10.67 -5.25 8.34
CA ALA A 100 -11.60 -6.35 8.56
C ALA A 100 -12.07 -6.44 10.02
N VAL A 101 -11.15 -6.25 10.97
CA VAL A 101 -11.49 -6.20 12.40
C VAL A 101 -12.42 -5.02 12.70
N GLN A 102 -12.15 -3.83 12.17
CA GLN A 102 -13.04 -2.68 12.41
C GLN A 102 -14.43 -2.88 11.81
N VAL A 103 -14.52 -3.36 10.57
CA VAL A 103 -15.80 -3.65 9.93
C VAL A 103 -16.57 -4.71 10.73
N GLY A 104 -15.88 -5.76 11.20
CA GLY A 104 -16.48 -6.79 12.04
C GLY A 104 -17.01 -6.25 13.36
N LEU A 105 -16.23 -5.41 14.06
CA LEU A 105 -16.67 -4.79 15.32
C LEU A 105 -17.88 -3.88 15.11
N ILE A 106 -17.86 -3.04 14.07
CA ILE A 106 -19.00 -2.18 13.72
C ILE A 106 -20.23 -3.05 13.44
N ALA A 107 -20.11 -4.06 12.58
CA ALA A 107 -21.21 -4.94 12.22
C ALA A 107 -21.83 -5.65 13.44
N VAL A 108 -21.00 -6.13 14.38
CA VAL A 108 -21.47 -6.79 15.61
C VAL A 108 -22.23 -5.83 16.52
N TRP A 109 -21.85 -4.54 16.58
CA TRP A 109 -22.53 -3.56 17.42
C TRP A 109 -23.79 -2.97 16.79
N THR A 110 -23.88 -3.00 15.47
CA THR A 110 -25.03 -2.44 14.73
C THR A 110 -26.07 -3.47 14.27
N ALA A 111 -25.79 -4.76 14.48
CA ALA A 111 -26.71 -5.86 14.20
C ALA A 111 -27.68 -6.09 15.36
#